data_AF-A0A2M6Y9T3-F1
#
_entry.id   AF-A0A2M6Y9T3-F1
#
_cell.length_a   1.000
_cell.length_b   1.000
_cell.length_c   1.000
_cell.angle_alpha   90.00
_cell.angle_beta   90.00
_cell.angle_gamma   90.00
#
_symmetry.space_group_name_H-M   'P 1'
#
loop_
_entity.id
_entity.type
_entity.pdbx_description
1 polymer ?
#
loop_
_entity_poly.entity_id
_entity_poly.type
_entity_poly.pdbx_seq_one_letter_code
_entity_poly.pdbx_strand_id
1 'polypeptide(L)'
;LARRRGISGVSLWPQVPFYLAAKEDPEAIKLALSFLNRRFNLALDLRELDEEIVRQKEKIARLRDENREINRSIRVLQMGLSLGEEEQMKLAREVYEVLSYPCHCEPKAKQPPDKYR
;
A
#
# COMPACT_ATOMS: atom_id res chain seq x y z
N LEU A 1 30.20 -1.30 8.22
CA LEU A 1 31.28 -1.88 7.40
C LEU A 1 31.93 -0.85 6.46
N ALA A 2 31.18 -0.13 5.60
CA ALA A 2 31.73 0.88 4.68
C ALA A 2 32.63 1.94 5.35
N ARG A 3 32.16 2.54 6.46
CA ARG A 3 32.94 3.54 7.22
C ARG A 3 34.31 3.03 7.68
N ARG A 4 34.41 1.75 8.09
CA ARG A 4 35.69 1.14 8.53
C ARG A 4 36.70 1.01 7.38
N ARG A 5 36.24 1.07 6.13
CA ARG A 5 37.06 0.99 4.92
C ARG A 5 37.26 2.35 4.23
N GLY A 6 36.88 3.46 4.89
CA GLY A 6 36.96 4.80 4.29
C GLY A 6 35.96 5.05 3.15
N ILE A 7 34.95 4.19 2.98
CA ILE A 7 33.95 4.32 1.92
C ILE A 7 32.75 5.11 2.46
N SER A 8 32.38 6.20 1.76
CA SER A 8 31.16 6.95 2.03
C SER A 8 29.94 6.06 1.80
N GLY A 9 29.06 5.97 2.80
CA GLY A 9 27.84 5.17 2.73
C GLY A 9 26.65 5.95 3.28
N VAL A 10 25.46 5.60 2.79
CA VAL A 10 24.17 6.09 3.27
C VAL A 10 23.24 4.90 3.41
N SER A 11 22.36 4.93 4.42
CA SER A 11 21.29 3.95 4.58
C SER A 11 19.96 4.65 4.37
N LEU A 12 19.10 4.07 3.53
CA LEU A 12 17.76 4.58 3.25
C LEU A 12 16.74 3.66 3.92
N TRP A 13 15.81 4.25 4.67
CA TRP A 13 14.74 3.54 5.36
C TRP A 13 13.41 4.26 5.09
N PRO A 14 12.83 4.11 3.88
CA PRO A 14 11.52 4.69 3.60
C PRO A 14 10.48 4.08 4.54
N GLN A 15 9.58 4.91 5.04
CA GLN A 15 8.47 4.44 5.88
C GLN A 15 7.41 3.85 4.98
N VAL A 16 7.03 2.59 5.24
CA VAL A 16 5.96 1.89 4.54
C VAL A 16 4.82 1.63 5.53
N PRO A 17 3.58 2.03 5.22
CA PRO A 17 2.42 1.67 6.03
C PRO A 17 2.32 0.15 6.17
N PHE A 18 2.15 -0.36 7.40
CA PHE A 18 2.20 -1.81 7.66
C PHE A 18 1.17 -2.60 6.84
N TYR A 19 0.01 -2.02 6.55
CA TYR A 19 -1.05 -2.65 5.76
C TYR A 19 -0.70 -2.80 4.28
N LEU A 20 0.39 -2.16 3.83
CA LEU A 20 0.98 -2.39 2.52
C LEU A 20 2.08 -3.44 2.55
N ALA A 21 2.59 -3.88 3.71
CA ALA A 21 3.79 -4.72 3.78
C ALA A 21 3.68 -6.09 3.08
N ALA A 22 2.47 -6.62 2.91
CA ALA A 22 2.22 -7.85 2.15
C ALA A 22 2.22 -7.63 0.62
N LYS A 23 2.35 -6.39 0.17
CA LYS A 23 2.49 -5.93 -1.20
C LYS A 23 3.64 -4.94 -1.31
N GLU A 24 3.92 -4.53 -2.53
CA GLU A 24 4.86 -3.44 -2.78
C GLU A 24 4.18 -2.10 -2.50
N ASP A 25 4.98 -1.13 -2.05
CA ASP A 25 4.61 0.28 -1.94
C ASP A 25 5.37 1.05 -3.04
N PRO A 26 4.74 1.28 -4.20
CA PRO A 26 5.36 2.00 -5.30
C PRO A 26 5.83 3.40 -4.92
N GLU A 27 5.20 4.06 -3.94
CA GLU A 27 5.61 5.39 -3.47
C GLU A 27 6.92 5.32 -2.68
N ALA A 28 7.06 4.33 -1.79
CA ALA A 28 8.32 4.08 -1.09
C ALA A 28 9.45 3.65 -2.04
N ILE A 29 9.15 2.79 -3.02
CA ILE A 29 10.11 2.37 -4.06
C ILE A 29 10.56 3.59 -4.87
N LYS A 30 9.60 4.39 -5.37
CA LYS A 30 9.90 5.60 -6.14
C LYS A 30 10.72 6.59 -5.33
N LEU A 31 10.46 6.76 -4.03
CA LEU A 31 11.22 7.64 -3.15
C LEU A 31 12.71 7.20 -3.08
N ALA A 32 12.95 5.91 -2.85
CA ALA A 32 14.31 5.37 -2.80
C ALA A 32 15.04 5.51 -4.14
N LEU A 33 14.37 5.16 -5.25
CA LEU A 33 14.94 5.27 -6.59
C LEU A 33 15.19 6.73 -6.98
N SER A 34 14.30 7.66 -6.63
CA SER A 34 14.47 9.09 -6.90
C SER A 34 15.71 9.65 -6.19
N PHE A 35 15.95 9.24 -4.94
CA PHE A 35 17.16 9.61 -4.22
C PHE A 35 18.42 9.11 -4.94
N LEU A 36 18.44 7.83 -5.32
CA LEU A 36 19.58 7.23 -6.02
C LEU A 36 19.80 7.84 -7.41
N ASN A 37 18.72 8.04 -8.16
CA ASN A 37 18.73 8.64 -9.49
C ASN A 37 19.36 10.03 -9.44
N ARG A 38 18.96 10.87 -8.46
CA ARG A 38 19.56 12.20 -8.25
C ARG A 38 21.00 12.13 -7.78
N ARG A 39 21.32 11.21 -6.86
CA ARG A 39 22.66 11.13 -6.25
C ARG A 39 23.73 10.64 -7.22
N PHE A 40 23.36 9.78 -8.16
CA PHE A 40 24.27 9.13 -9.09
C PHE A 40 24.03 9.51 -10.55
N ASN A 41 23.07 10.40 -10.83
CA ASN A 41 22.70 10.86 -12.17
C ASN A 41 22.39 9.69 -13.13
N LEU A 42 21.51 8.78 -12.70
CA LEU A 42 21.26 7.52 -13.40
C LEU A 42 20.33 7.64 -14.62
N ALA A 43 19.69 8.80 -14.80
CA ALA A 43 18.70 9.07 -15.84
C ALA A 43 17.55 8.03 -15.90
N LEU A 44 17.13 7.53 -14.72
CA LEU A 44 16.01 6.60 -14.63
C LEU A 44 14.69 7.29 -14.99
N ASP A 45 13.89 6.62 -15.82
CA ASP A 45 12.49 6.95 -16.06
C ASP A 45 11.61 6.24 -15.01
N LEU A 46 10.85 7.02 -14.22
CA LEU A 46 10.04 6.51 -13.11
C LEU A 46 8.53 6.69 -13.35
N ARG A 47 8.12 6.97 -14.60
CA ARG A 47 6.70 7.20 -14.95
C ARG A 47 5.80 5.99 -14.71
N GLU A 48 6.30 4.77 -14.90
CA GLU A 48 5.54 3.55 -14.60
C GLU A 48 5.16 3.47 -13.11
N LEU A 49 6.09 3.84 -12.22
CA LEU A 49 5.82 3.93 -10.78
C LEU A 49 4.79 5.02 -10.47
N ASP A 50 4.77 6.14 -11.21
CA ASP A 50 3.71 7.15 -11.06
C ASP A 50 2.32 6.57 -11.33
N GLU A 51 2.18 5.78 -12.40
CA GLU A 51 0.92 5.12 -12.73
C GLU A 51 0.52 4.07 -11.68
N GLU A 52 1.49 3.30 -11.18
CA GLU A 52 1.24 2.33 -10.09
C GLU A 52 0.81 3.00 -8.79
N ILE A 53 1.44 4.12 -8.41
CA ILE A 53 1.05 4.91 -7.23
C ILE A 53 -0.40 5.37 -7.37
N VAL A 54 -0.78 5.91 -8.53
CA VAL A 54 -2.16 6.35 -8.77
C VAL A 54 -3.13 5.19 -8.67
N ARG A 55 -2.86 4.06 -9.35
CA ARG A 55 -3.72 2.87 -9.31
C ARG A 55 -3.88 2.31 -7.90
N GLN A 56 -2.80 2.24 -7.12
CA GLN A 56 -2.84 1.77 -5.73
C GLN A 56 -3.67 2.72 -4.85
N LYS A 57 -3.44 4.04 -4.96
CA LYS A 57 -4.19 5.06 -4.20
C LYS A 57 -5.69 5.03 -4.53
N GLU A 58 -6.05 4.86 -5.80
CA GLU A 58 -7.44 4.73 -6.22
C GLU A 58 -8.12 3.49 -5.64
N LYS A 59 -7.46 2.32 -5.69
CA LYS A 59 -7.99 1.09 -5.09
C LYS A 59 -8.22 1.23 -3.58
N ILE A 60 -7.28 1.84 -2.86
CA ILE A 60 -7.40 2.08 -1.41
C ILE A 60 -8.51 3.12 -1.13
N ALA A 61 -8.64 4.17 -1.95
CA ALA A 61 -9.71 5.15 -1.80
C ALA A 61 -11.09 4.50 -1.96
N ARG A 62 -11.28 3.65 -2.97
CA ARG A 62 -12.53 2.90 -3.15
C ARG A 62 -12.85 2.01 -1.96
N LEU A 63 -11.86 1.25 -1.46
CA LEU A 63 -12.03 0.41 -0.26
C LEU A 63 -12.46 1.25 0.96
N ARG A 64 -11.94 2.47 1.12
CA ARG A 64 -12.34 3.38 2.21
C ARG A 64 -13.78 3.88 2.06
N ASP A 65 -14.23 4.12 0.84
CA ASP A 65 -15.59 4.57 0.58
C ASP A 65 -16.60 3.43 0.80
N GLU A 66 -16.23 2.20 0.43
CA GLU A 66 -17.07 1.00 0.56
C GLU A 66 -17.10 0.44 1.99
N ASN A 67 -15.99 0.54 2.74
CA ASN A 67 -15.84 -0.06 4.06
C ASN A 67 -15.54 1.01 5.14
N ARG A 68 -16.59 1.38 5.89
CA ARG A 68 -16.50 2.38 6.98
C ARG A 68 -15.50 2.00 8.07
N GLU A 69 -15.34 0.72 8.35
CA GLU A 69 -14.41 0.23 9.37
C GLU A 69 -12.97 0.44 8.91
N ILE A 70 -12.64 0.07 7.68
CA ILE A 70 -11.32 0.32 7.08
C ILE A 70 -11.00 1.81 7.02
N ASN A 71 -11.97 2.64 6.63
CA ASN A 71 -11.79 4.09 6.64
C ASN A 71 -11.53 4.63 8.04
N ARG A 72 -12.23 4.12 9.07
CA ARG A 72 -11.96 4.48 10.47
C ARG A 72 -10.55 4.07 10.87
N SER A 73 -10.14 2.84 10.59
CA SER A 73 -8.82 2.33 10.92
C SER A 73 -7.71 3.19 10.31
N ILE A 74 -7.83 3.56 9.03
CA ILE A 74 -6.87 4.44 8.35
C ILE A 74 -6.87 5.84 8.97
N ARG A 75 -8.03 6.41 9.32
CA ARG A 75 -8.08 7.73 10.00
C ARG A 75 -7.39 7.71 11.36
N VAL A 76 -7.57 6.66 12.14
CA VAL A 76 -6.89 6.49 13.44
C VAL A 76 -5.36 6.51 13.24
N LEU A 77 -4.86 5.76 12.27
CA LEU A 77 -3.42 5.76 11.92
C LEU A 77 -2.94 7.14 11.45
N GLN A 78 -3.74 7.85 10.64
CA GLN A 78 -3.42 9.21 10.19
C GLN A 78 -3.36 10.24 11.33
N MET A 79 -4.06 10.00 12.42
CA MET A 79 -3.98 10.80 13.66
C MET A 79 -2.77 10.42 14.52
N GLY A 80 -1.93 9.46 14.09
CA GLY A 80 -0.78 8.97 14.85
C GLY A 80 -1.16 8.03 16.00
N LEU A 81 -2.38 7.49 15.99
CA LEU A 81 -2.86 6.55 16.99
C LEU A 81 -2.69 5.11 16.52
N SER A 82 -2.50 4.20 17.47
CA SER A 82 -2.38 2.77 17.19
C SER A 82 -3.74 2.09 17.10
N LEU A 83 -3.83 1.08 16.24
CA LEU A 83 -4.95 0.15 16.17
C LEU A 83 -4.73 -1.06 17.07
N GLY A 84 -5.81 -1.71 17.50
CA GLY A 84 -5.72 -3.02 18.15
C GLY A 84 -5.21 -4.10 17.17
N GLU A 85 -4.68 -5.21 17.69
CA GLU A 85 -4.10 -6.28 16.86
C GLU A 85 -5.10 -6.84 15.83
N GLU A 86 -6.34 -7.12 16.24
CA GLU A 86 -7.40 -7.59 15.34
C GLU A 86 -7.71 -6.58 14.22
N GLU A 87 -7.80 -5.29 14.56
CA GLU A 87 -8.02 -4.21 13.59
C GLU A 87 -6.86 -4.07 12.62
N GLN A 88 -5.61 -4.24 13.09
CA GLN A 88 -4.42 -4.22 12.24
C GLN A 88 -4.42 -5.40 11.26
N MET A 89 -4.66 -6.63 11.74
CA MET A 89 -4.71 -7.82 10.89
C MET A 89 -5.81 -7.72 9.84
N LYS A 90 -6.98 -7.22 10.23
CA LYS A 90 -8.10 -6.99 9.31
C LYS A 90 -7.77 -5.95 8.25
N LEU A 91 -7.19 -4.81 8.64
CA LEU A 91 -6.78 -3.77 7.69
C LEU A 91 -5.75 -4.30 6.68
N ALA A 92 -4.73 -5.01 7.16
CA ALA A 92 -3.71 -5.58 6.28
C ALA A 92 -4.30 -6.60 5.29
N ARG A 93 -5.23 -7.45 5.75
CA ARG A 93 -5.89 -8.45 4.91
C ARG A 93 -6.76 -7.81 3.82
N GLU A 94 -7.64 -6.88 4.19
CA GLU A 94 -8.57 -6.25 3.24
C GLU A 94 -7.81 -5.44 2.17
N VAL A 95 -6.76 -4.73 2.57
CA VAL A 95 -5.89 -4.02 1.62
C VAL A 95 -5.16 -5.01 0.72
N TYR A 96 -4.61 -6.09 1.26
CA TYR A 96 -3.98 -7.13 0.46
C TYR A 96 -4.94 -7.73 -0.58
N GLU A 97 -6.17 -8.05 -0.21
CA GLU A 97 -7.17 -8.63 -1.10
C GLU A 97 -7.50 -7.67 -2.25
N VAL A 98 -7.82 -6.40 -1.95
CA VAL A 98 -8.13 -5.38 -2.97
C VAL A 98 -6.95 -5.11 -3.92
N LEU A 99 -5.72 -5.17 -3.41
CA LEU A 99 -4.53 -4.95 -4.24
C LEU A 99 -4.14 -6.19 -5.05
N SER A 100 -4.41 -7.40 -4.55
CA SER A 100 -4.05 -8.67 -5.21
C SER A 100 -4.97 -9.04 -6.36
N TYR A 101 -6.26 -8.77 -6.26
CA TYR A 101 -7.21 -9.15 -7.29
C TYR A 101 -7.47 -7.97 -8.25
N PRO A 102 -7.53 -8.21 -9.57
CA PRO A 102 -8.07 -7.22 -10.49
C PRO A 102 -9.51 -6.93 -10.06
N CYS A 103 -9.93 -5.65 -10.10
CA CYS A 103 -11.28 -5.23 -9.71
C CYS A 103 -12.33 -6.20 -10.29
N HIS A 104 -12.98 -6.98 -9.43
CA HIS A 104 -14.20 -7.68 -9.81
C HIS A 104 -15.31 -6.63 -9.91
N CYS A 105 -15.51 -6.09 -11.10
CA CYS A 105 -16.75 -5.43 -11.47
C CYS A 105 -17.87 -6.47 -11.62
N GLU A 106 -18.25 -7.15 -10.54
CA GLU A 106 -19.52 -7.88 -10.51
C GLU A 106 -20.27 -7.53 -9.22
N PRO A 107 -21.50 -6.98 -9.31
CA PRO A 107 -22.34 -6.89 -8.13
C PRO A 107 -22.60 -8.33 -7.67
N LYS A 108 -22.31 -8.64 -6.41
CA LYS A 108 -22.74 -9.90 -5.80
C LYS A 108 -24.25 -9.99 -5.95
N ALA A 109 -24.72 -10.76 -6.93
CA ALA A 109 -26.12 -11.08 -7.10
C ALA A 109 -26.57 -11.73 -5.79
N LYS A 110 -27.58 -11.13 -5.15
CA LYS A 110 -28.24 -11.74 -4.00
C LYS A 110 -28.67 -13.14 -4.42
N GLN A 111 -28.18 -14.17 -3.72
CA GLN A 111 -28.73 -15.51 -3.82
C GLN A 111 -30.25 -15.40 -3.64
N PRO A 112 -31.08 -15.88 -4.59
CA PRO A 112 -32.50 -15.95 -4.36
C PRO A 112 -32.75 -16.92 -3.20
N PRO A 113 -33.78 -16.66 -2.36
CA PRO A 113 -34.07 -17.51 -1.22
C PRO A 113 -34.35 -18.92 -1.70
N ASP A 114 -33.71 -19.89 -1.05
CA ASP A 114 -33.88 -21.31 -1.26
C ASP A 114 -35.38 -21.64 -1.11
N LYS A 115 -36.06 -21.78 -2.23
CA LYS A 115 -37.39 -22.36 -2.29
C LYS A 115 -37.16 -23.79 -2.76
N TYR A 116 -37.56 -24.72 -1.89
CA TYR A 116 -37.63 -26.17 -2.09
C TYR A 116 -36.32 -26.95 -1.84
N ARG A 117 -36.05 -27.30 -0.57
CA ARG A 117 -36.21 -28.68 -0.09
C ARG A 117 -36.21 -28.79 1.43
#